data_AF-A0A3B8YU41-F1
#
_entry.id   AF-A0A3B8YU41-F1
#
_cell.length_a   1.000
_cell.length_b   1.000
_cell.length_c   1.000
_cell.angle_alpha   90.00
_cell.angle_beta   90.00
_cell.angle_gamma   90.00
#
_symmetry.space_group_name_H-M   'P 1'
#
loop_
_entity.id
_entity.type
_entity.pdbx_description
1 polymer ?
#
loop_
_entity_poly.entity_id
_entity_poly.type
_entity_poly.pdbx_seq_one_letter_code
_entity_poly.pdbx_strand_id
1 'polypeptide(L)' 'ARAHICRTVSRRAERNVYRVAEEFPVADFVLIFLNRLSDYFFVLARYESNKTGKEIYWE' A
#
# COMPACT_ATOMS: atom_id res chain seq x y z
N ALA A 1 -6.91 9.10 7.39
CA ALA A 1 -6.32 9.91 6.27
C ALA A 1 -4.86 9.54 5.94
N ARG A 2 -3.88 9.73 6.84
CA ARG A 2 -2.45 9.47 6.55
C ARG A 2 -2.15 8.05 6.06
N ALA A 3 -2.78 7.03 6.63
CA ALA A 3 -2.62 5.65 6.19
C ALA A 3 -3.05 5.42 4.71
N HIS A 4 -4.09 6.10 4.22
CA HIS A 4 -4.45 6.04 2.80
C HIS A 4 -3.39 6.69 1.90
N ILE A 5 -2.73 7.76 2.37
CA ILE A 5 -1.58 8.36 1.66
C ILE A 5 -0.41 7.38 1.63
N CYS A 6 -0.07 6.75 2.76
CA CYS A 6 0.97 5.72 2.80
C CYS A 6 0.66 4.58 1.81
N ARG A 7 -0.60 4.13 1.73
CA ARG A 7 -1.04 3.12 0.75
C ARG A 7 -0.75 3.53 -0.69
N THR A 8 -1.09 4.76 -1.09
CA THR A 8 -0.85 5.23 -2.47
C THR A 8 0.64 5.36 -2.77
N VAL A 9 1.45 5.77 -1.80
CA VAL A 9 2.91 5.81 -1.91
C VAL A 9 3.50 4.41 -2.04
N SER A 10 3.06 3.42 -1.24
CA SER A 10 3.50 2.03 -1.36
C SER A 10 3.16 1.42 -2.73
N ARG A 11 1.94 1.64 -3.25
CA ARG A 11 1.56 1.20 -4.60
C ARG A 11 2.39 1.88 -5.71
N ARG A 12 2.80 3.15 -5.50
CA ARG A 12 3.72 3.84 -6.43
C ARG A 12 5.12 3.25 -6.37
N ALA A 13 5.63 2.96 -5.18
CA ALA A 13 6.91 2.29 -5.00
C ALA A 13 6.91 0.91 -5.66
N GLU A 14 5.86 0.11 -5.47
CA GLU A 14 5.66 -1.19 -6.13
C GLU A 14 5.79 -1.08 -7.65
N ARG A 15 5.07 -0.16 -8.31
CA ARG A 15 5.19 0.07 -9.76
C ARG A 15 6.61 0.46 -10.19
N ASN A 16 7.29 1.30 -9.41
CA ASN A 16 8.67 1.67 -9.71
C ASN A 16 9.62 0.48 -9.59
N VAL A 17 9.43 -0.37 -8.57
CA VAL A 17 10.25 -1.58 -8.39
C VAL A 17 9.99 -2.59 -9.50
N TYR A 18 8.75 -2.73 -9.97
CA TYR A 18 8.45 -3.55 -11.16
C TYR A 18 9.21 -3.06 -12.39
N ARG A 19 9.24 -1.74 -12.65
CA ARG A 19 10.04 -1.17 -13.75
C ARG A 19 11.53 -1.45 -13.60
N VAL A 20 12.07 -1.39 -12.37
CA VAL A 20 13.47 -1.73 -12.11
C VAL A 20 13.72 -3.23 -12.33
N ALA A 21 12.78 -4.08 -11.95
CA ALA A 21 12.87 -5.53 -12.10
C ALA A 21 12.85 -5.99 -13.57
N GLU A 22 12.37 -5.15 -14.50
CA GLU A 22 12.46 -5.41 -15.94
C GLU A 22 13.91 -5.29 -16.47
N GLU A 23 14.74 -4.46 -15.83
CA GLU A 23 16.11 -4.17 -16.29
C GLU A 23 17.19 -4.79 -15.38
N PHE A 24 16.91 -4.97 -14.08
CA PHE A 24 17.87 -5.42 -13.08
C PHE A 24 17.27 -6.52 -12.19
N PRO A 25 18.10 -7.45 -11.68
CA PRO A 25 17.61 -8.46 -10.74
C PRO A 25 17.13 -7.79 -9.44
N VAL A 26 15.87 -8.07 -9.09
CA VAL A 26 15.25 -7.65 -7.83
C VAL A 26 14.80 -8.92 -7.11
N ALA A 27 15.03 -8.99 -5.80
CA ALA A 27 14.57 -10.14 -5.02
C ALA A 27 13.03 -10.17 -4.95
N ASP A 28 12.42 -11.31 -5.26
CA ASP A 28 10.96 -11.51 -5.26
C ASP A 28 10.30 -11.10 -3.94
N PHE A 29 11.02 -11.30 -2.83
CA PHE A 29 10.56 -10.88 -1.50
C PHE A 29 10.23 -9.38 -1.42
N VAL A 30 10.95 -8.52 -2.15
CA VAL A 30 10.70 -7.07 -2.18
C VAL A 30 9.36 -6.77 -2.83
N LEU A 31 9.04 -7.43 -3.94
CA LEU A 31 7.75 -7.28 -4.64
C LEU A 31 6.60 -7.78 -3.77
N ILE A 32 6.76 -8.97 -3.16
CA ILE A 32 5.77 -9.54 -2.24
C ILE A 32 5.55 -8.61 -1.04
N PHE A 33 6.63 -8.07 -0.47
CA PHE A 33 6.56 -7.18 0.67
C PHE A 33 5.81 -5.89 0.34
N LEU A 34 6.15 -5.20 -0.77
CA LEU A 34 5.45 -4.00 -1.20
C LEU A 34 3.97 -4.26 -1.48
N ASN A 35 3.67 -5.44 -2.04
CA ASN A 35 2.32 -5.89 -2.26
C ASN A 35 1.52 -6.00 -0.94
N ARG A 36 2.09 -6.65 0.08
CA ARG A 36 1.45 -6.81 1.39
C ARG A 36 1.41 -5.51 2.21
N LEU A 37 2.42 -4.66 2.06
CA LEU A 37 2.53 -3.41 2.81
C LEU A 37 1.38 -2.45 2.50
N SER A 38 0.94 -2.35 1.23
CA SER A 38 -0.20 -1.49 0.95
C SER A 38 -1.53 -2.08 1.43
N ASP A 39 -1.69 -3.41 1.44
CA ASP A 39 -2.87 -4.05 2.04
C ASP A 39 -2.92 -3.76 3.54
N TYR A 40 -1.76 -3.84 4.21
CA TYR A 40 -1.63 -3.41 5.61
C TYR A 40 -2.06 -1.96 5.82
N PHE A 41 -1.60 -1.02 4.99
CA PHE A 41 -2.02 0.38 5.11
C PHE A 41 -3.51 0.60 4.82
N PHE A 42 -4.13 -0.22 3.98
CA PHE A 42 -5.57 -0.21 3.79
C PHE A 42 -6.30 -0.62 5.07
N VAL A 43 -5.94 -1.77 5.66
CA VAL A 43 -6.54 -2.26 6.91
C VAL A 43 -6.31 -1.28 8.06
N LEU A 44 -5.09 -0.73 8.18
CA LEU A 44 -4.77 0.28 9.19
C LEU A 44 -5.63 1.53 9.02
N ALA A 45 -5.86 1.99 7.79
CA ALA A 45 -6.70 3.15 7.54
C ALA A 45 -8.15 2.92 8.00
N ARG A 46 -8.71 1.73 7.75
CA ARG A 46 -10.06 1.34 8.21
C ARG A 46 -10.13 1.20 9.71
N TYR A 47 -9.12 0.57 10.31
CA TYR A 47 -9.03 0.41 11.76
C TYR A 47 -9.03 1.76 12.49
N GLU A 48 -8.22 2.71 12.02
CA GLU A 48 -8.20 4.07 12.57
C GLU A 48 -9.50 4.84 12.30
N SER A 49 -10.12 4.63 11.14
CA SER A 49 -11.42 5.23 10.80
C SER A 49 -12.53 4.73 11.73
N ASN A 50 -12.54 3.43 12.05
CA ASN A 50 -13.50 2.79 12.94
C ASN A 50 -13.38 3.33 14.38
N LYS A 51 -12.16 3.55 14.90
CA LYS A 51 -11.96 4.20 16.22
C LYS A 51 -12.64 5.57 16.32
N THR A 52 -12.70 6.30 15.20
CA THR A 52 -13.34 7.63 15.13
C THR A 52 -14.81 7.57 14.69
N GLY A 53 -15.34 6.40 14.33
CA GLY A 53 -16.72 6.20 13.88
C GLY A 53 -17.05 6.84 12.52
N LYS A 54 -16.06 7.12 11.67
CA LYS A 54 -16.22 7.92 10.44
C LYS A 54 -15.60 7.25 9.21
N GLU A 55 -16.11 6.07 8.84
CA GLU A 55 -15.73 5.44 7.57
C GLU A 55 -16.65 5.92 6.44
N ILE A 56 -16.05 6.31 5.32
CA ILE A 56 -16.74 6.84 4.15
C ILE A 56 -16.92 5.70 3.16
N TYR A 57 -18.17 5.37 2.85
CA TYR A 57 -18.54 4.40 1.83
C TYR A 57 -18.76 5.13 0.49
N TRP A 58 -18.41 4.46 -0.61
CA TRP A 58 -18.76 4.94 -1.95
C TRP A 58 -20.23 4.62 -2.25
N GLU A 59 -20.90 5.53 -2.96
CA GLU A 59 -22.26 5.37 -3.50
C GLU A 59 -22.28 4.50 -4.77
#